data_AF-A0A2N3A590-F1
#
_entry.id   AF-A0A2N3A590-F1
#
_cell.length_a   1.000
_cell.length_b   1.000
_cell.length_c   1.000
_cell.angle_alpha   90.00
_cell.angle_beta   90.00
_cell.angle_gamma   90.00
#
_symmetry.space_group_name_H-M   'P 1'
#
loop_
_entity.id
_entity.type
_entity.pdbx_description
1 polymer ?
#
loop_
_entity_poly.entity_id
_entity_poly.type
_entity_poly.pdbx_seq_one_letter_code
_entity_poly.pdbx_strand_id
1 'polypeptide(L)'
;MECIFYLNFKILILLLLLIIFKNRLENIINNISSLLTQSSNLMEDDLPAALDLAHDAEKIALANFNTKGLADSLKQIALCYSNASNYAETMKAALHAKEL
;
A
#
# COMPACT_ATOMS: atom_id res chain seq x y z
N MET A 1 -29.02 -32.17 -19.69
CA MET A 1 -29.56 -30.97 -19.01
C MET A 1 -28.76 -30.63 -17.75
N GLU A 2 -28.39 -31.61 -16.91
CA GLU A 2 -27.70 -31.36 -15.63
C GLU A 2 -26.29 -30.76 -15.75
N CYS A 3 -25.51 -31.13 -16.78
CA CYS A 3 -24.16 -30.58 -16.98
C CYS A 3 -24.15 -29.05 -17.24
N ILE A 4 -25.17 -28.51 -17.90
CA ILE A 4 -25.25 -27.06 -18.19
C ILE A 4 -25.57 -26.29 -16.91
N PHE A 5 -26.39 -26.86 -16.03
CA PHE A 5 -26.72 -26.26 -14.74
C PHE A 5 -25.50 -26.24 -13.80
N TYR A 6 -24.76 -27.35 -13.75
CA TYR A 6 -23.53 -27.45 -12.95
C TYR A 6 -22.42 -26.50 -13.45
N LEU A 7 -22.28 -26.35 -14.77
CA LEU A 7 -21.31 -25.42 -15.37
C LEU A 7 -21.66 -23.96 -15.07
N ASN A 8 -22.93 -23.57 -15.22
CA ASN A 8 -23.39 -22.21 -14.90
C ASN A 8 -23.24 -21.89 -13.40
N PHE A 9 -23.52 -22.86 -12.53
CA PHE A 9 -23.34 -22.69 -11.09
C PHE A 9 -21.87 -22.50 -10.70
N LYS A 10 -20.94 -23.27 -11.29
CA LYS A 10 -19.50 -23.07 -11.09
C LYS A 10 -19.00 -21.71 -11.59
N ILE A 11 -19.48 -21.25 -12.75
CA ILE A 11 -19.11 -19.94 -13.31
C ILE A 11 -19.58 -18.81 -12.39
N LEU A 12 -20.81 -18.91 -11.85
CA LEU A 12 -21.35 -17.91 -10.93
C LEU A 12 -20.53 -17.80 -9.64
N ILE A 13 -20.11 -18.94 -9.06
CA ILE A 13 -19.25 -18.97 -7.88
C ILE A 13 -17.88 -18.34 -8.17
N LEU A 14 -17.30 -18.64 -9.33
CA LEU A 14 -16.01 -18.07 -9.73
C LEU A 14 -16.09 -16.54 -9.88
N LEU A 15 -17.16 -16.02 -10.49
CA LEU A 15 -17.42 -14.58 -10.61
C LEU A 15 -17.56 -13.90 -9.24
N LEU A 16 -18.30 -14.51 -8.31
CA LEU A 16 -18.44 -13.99 -6.94
C LEU A 16 -17.10 -13.93 -6.21
N LEU A 17 -16.27 -14.98 -6.34
CA LEU A 17 -14.93 -15.00 -5.76
C LEU A 17 -14.02 -13.90 -6.33
N LEU A 18 -14.07 -13.67 -7.64
CA LEU A 18 -13.31 -12.60 -8.30
C LEU A 18 -13.73 -11.21 -7.80
N ILE A 19 -15.02 -10.96 -7.63
CA ILE A 19 -15.54 -9.68 -7.12
C ILE A 19 -15.07 -9.44 -5.67
N ILE A 20 -15.16 -10.46 -4.82
CA ILE A 20 -14.72 -10.38 -3.42
C ILE A 20 -13.21 -10.09 -3.35
N PHE A 21 -12.42 -10.75 -4.21
CA PHE A 21 -10.98 -10.52 -4.26
C PHE A 21 -10.64 -9.10 -4.72
N LYS A 22 -11.33 -8.60 -5.76
CA LYS A 22 -11.16 -7.23 -6.24
C LYS A 22 -11.45 -6.19 -5.15
N ASN A 23 -12.59 -6.33 -4.45
CA ASN A 23 -12.95 -5.41 -3.38
C ASN A 23 -11.93 -5.42 -2.23
N ARG A 24 -11.36 -6.58 -1.90
CA ARG A 24 -10.30 -6.68 -0.89
C ARG A 24 -9.04 -5.93 -1.31
N LEU A 25 -8.61 -6.07 -2.56
CA LEU A 25 -7.45 -5.36 -3.09
C LEU A 25 -7.65 -3.84 -3.07
N GLU A 26 -8.83 -3.38 -3.50
CA GLU A 26 -9.16 -1.95 -3.48
C GLU A 26 -9.13 -1.39 -2.05
N ASN A 27 -9.63 -2.14 -1.07
CA ASN A 27 -9.61 -1.71 0.33
C ASN A 27 -8.17 -1.57 0.86
N ILE A 28 -7.27 -2.50 0.50
CA ILE A 28 -5.85 -2.42 0.88
C ILE A 28 -5.18 -1.19 0.27
N ILE A 29 -5.42 -0.93 -1.02
CA ILE A 29 -4.87 0.23 -1.72
C ILE A 29 -5.37 1.53 -1.09
N ASN A 30 -6.66 1.60 -0.76
CA ASN A 30 -7.25 2.76 -0.09
C ASN A 30 -6.67 2.99 1.31
N ASN A 31 -6.45 1.91 2.07
CA ASN A 31 -5.82 2.00 3.39
C ASN A 31 -4.40 2.56 3.32
N ILE A 32 -3.57 2.03 2.41
CA ILE A 32 -2.20 2.54 2.20
C ILE A 32 -2.25 4.02 1.81
N SER A 33 -3.09 4.38 0.83
CA SER A 33 -3.22 5.76 0.36
C SER A 33 -3.67 6.73 1.46
N SER A 34 -4.59 6.27 2.33
CA SER A 34 -5.08 7.05 3.47
C SER A 34 -3.96 7.29 4.50
N LEU A 35 -3.18 6.26 4.84
CA LEU A 35 -2.05 6.40 5.76
C LEU A 35 -0.98 7.34 5.22
N LEU A 36 -0.66 7.25 3.93
CA LEU A 36 0.32 8.14 3.29
C LEU A 36 -0.16 9.59 3.25
N THR A 37 -1.46 9.82 3.04
CA THR A 37 -2.05 11.16 3.10
C THR A 37 -1.97 11.74 4.51
N GLN A 38 -2.28 10.94 5.53
CA GLN A 38 -2.16 11.35 6.93
C GLN A 38 -0.71 11.64 7.32
N SER A 39 0.22 10.77 6.90
CA SER A 39 1.66 10.98 7.06
C SER A 39 2.09 12.32 6.44
N SER A 40 1.68 12.59 5.20
CA SER A 40 2.00 13.85 4.52
C SER A 40 1.49 15.08 5.25
N ASN A 41 0.30 15.02 5.85
CA ASN A 41 -0.26 16.14 6.60
C ASN A 41 0.48 16.40 7.91
N LEU A 42 1.02 15.35 8.54
CA LEU A 42 1.72 15.43 9.82
C LEU A 42 3.21 15.77 9.66
N MET A 43 3.75 15.83 8.44
CA MET A 43 5.18 16.06 8.20
C MET A 43 5.72 17.37 8.80
N GLU A 44 4.88 18.41 8.90
CA GLU A 44 5.28 19.72 9.44
C GLU A 44 4.99 19.84 10.94
N ASP A 45 3.94 19.18 11.44
CA ASP A 45 3.48 19.29 12.83
C ASP A 45 4.10 18.24 13.76
N ASP A 46 4.18 16.98 13.32
CA ASP A 46 4.69 15.84 14.09
C ASP A 46 5.39 14.84 13.17
N LEU A 47 6.68 15.11 12.94
CA LEU A 47 7.52 14.30 12.08
C LEU A 47 7.67 12.82 12.55
N PRO A 48 7.84 12.53 13.85
CA PRO A 48 7.80 11.15 14.36
C PRO A 48 6.50 10.41 14.00
N ALA A 49 5.34 11.03 14.22
CA ALA A 49 4.05 10.41 13.88
C ALA A 49 3.89 10.21 12.37
N ALA A 50 4.38 11.14 11.56
CA ALA A 50 4.40 11.01 10.10
C ALA A 50 5.23 9.81 9.62
N LEU A 51 6.39 9.57 10.25
CA LEU A 51 7.25 8.42 9.97
C LEU A 51 6.60 7.10 10.38
N ASP A 52 5.99 7.03 11.55
CA ASP A 52 5.30 5.83 12.02
C ASP A 52 4.17 5.42 11.06
N LEU A 53 3.37 6.38 10.60
CA LEU A 53 2.31 6.14 9.61
C LEU A 53 2.85 5.67 8.25
N ALA A 54 3.99 6.21 7.81
CA ALA A 54 4.61 5.80 6.56
C ALA A 54 5.20 4.37 6.66
N HIS A 55 5.76 4.00 7.81
CA HIS A 55 6.22 2.63 8.07
C HIS A 55 5.06 1.63 8.23
N ASP A 56 3.93 2.05 8.77
CA ASP A 56 2.75 1.19 8.83
C ASP A 56 2.15 0.95 7.43
N ALA A 57 2.15 1.98 6.57
CA ALA A 57 1.81 1.82 5.16
C ALA A 57 2.78 0.85 4.43
N GLU A 58 4.09 0.96 4.70
CA GLU A 58 5.12 0.07 4.18
C GLU A 58 4.86 -1.40 4.56
N LYS A 59 4.59 -1.68 5.85
CA LYS A 59 4.29 -3.04 6.35
C LYS A 59 3.06 -3.64 5.66
N ILE A 60 2.00 -2.86 5.48
CA ILE A 60 0.79 -3.30 4.80
C ILE A 60 1.08 -3.60 3.32
N ALA A 61 1.86 -2.74 2.66
CA ALA A 61 2.25 -2.96 1.27
C ALA A 61 3.09 -4.24 1.11
N LEU A 62 4.06 -4.46 1.99
CA LEU A 62 4.91 -5.66 2.03
C LEU A 62 4.08 -6.93 2.27
N ALA A 63 3.18 -6.91 3.26
CA ALA A 63 2.32 -8.05 3.59
C ALA A 63 1.38 -8.46 2.44
N ASN A 64 1.06 -7.52 1.54
CA ASN A 64 0.16 -7.73 0.42
C ASN A 64 0.89 -7.75 -0.95
N PHE A 65 2.22 -7.79 -0.96
CA PHE A 65 3.05 -7.77 -2.18
C PHE A 65 2.69 -6.61 -3.14
N ASN A 66 2.27 -5.47 -2.58
CA ASN A 66 1.90 -4.29 -3.34
C ASN A 66 3.14 -3.42 -3.60
N THR A 67 3.84 -3.69 -4.70
CA THR A 67 5.08 -2.99 -5.07
C THR A 67 4.89 -1.49 -5.24
N LYS A 68 3.76 -1.07 -5.83
CA LYS A 68 3.43 0.35 -5.98
C LYS A 68 3.25 1.02 -4.62
N GLY A 69 2.42 0.42 -3.76
CA GLY A 69 2.20 0.94 -2.40
C GLY A 69 3.48 0.98 -1.58
N LEU A 70 4.39 0.02 -1.79
CA LEU A 70 5.70 -0.01 -1.15
C LEU A 70 6.59 1.15 -1.63
N ALA A 71 6.67 1.36 -2.94
CA ALA A 71 7.43 2.48 -3.51
C ALA A 71 6.87 3.85 -3.04
N ASP A 72 5.55 4.02 -3.02
CA ASP A 72 4.90 5.23 -2.53
C ASP A 72 5.18 5.45 -1.03
N SER A 73 5.21 4.39 -0.23
CA SER A 73 5.54 4.44 1.20
C SER A 73 7.01 4.81 1.45
N LEU A 74 7.94 4.19 0.73
CA LEU A 74 9.37 4.49 0.82
C LEU A 74 9.69 5.92 0.37
N LYS A 75 8.99 6.40 -0.66
CA LYS A 75 9.08 7.81 -1.08
C LYS A 75 8.63 8.74 0.06
N GLN A 76 7.54 8.41 0.74
CA GLN A 76 7.04 9.22 1.85
C GLN A 76 8.02 9.21 3.04
N ILE A 77 8.61 8.06 3.36
CA ILE A 77 9.68 7.94 4.37
C ILE A 77 10.88 8.81 4.00
N ALA A 78 11.32 8.78 2.73
CA ALA A 78 12.41 9.61 2.25
C ALA A 78 12.10 11.10 2.38
N LEU A 79 10.87 11.52 2.06
CA LEU A 79 10.43 12.91 2.26
C LEU A 79 10.48 13.32 3.73
N CYS A 80 10.05 12.44 4.65
CA CYS A 80 10.08 12.72 6.09
C CYS A 80 11.53 12.89 6.57
N TYR A 81 12.44 11.99 6.20
CA TYR A 81 13.86 12.14 6.55
C TYR A 81 14.52 13.35 5.91
N SER A 82 14.08 13.74 4.70
CA SER A 82 14.54 14.97 4.05
C SER A 82 14.12 16.21 4.85
N ASN A 83 12.88 16.25 5.35
CA ASN A 83 12.43 17.31 6.25
C ASN A 83 13.21 17.33 7.57
N ALA A 84 13.62 16.16 8.07
CA ALA A 84 14.50 16.02 9.22
C ALA A 84 15.96 16.47 8.96
N SER A 85 16.30 16.87 7.73
CA SER A 85 17.69 17.05 7.28
C SER A 85 18.58 15.81 7.45
N ASN A 86 17.99 14.63 7.57
CA ASN A 86 18.69 13.35 7.66
C ASN A 86 18.88 12.74 6.26
N TYR A 87 19.88 13.25 5.55
CA TYR A 87 20.15 12.86 4.16
C TYR A 87 20.60 11.39 4.01
N ALA A 88 21.20 10.79 5.03
CA ALA A 88 21.67 9.40 4.99
C ALA A 88 20.49 8.42 4.86
N GLU A 89 19.49 8.54 5.74
CA GLU A 89 18.30 7.69 5.70
C GLU A 89 17.39 8.05 4.52
N THR A 90 17.34 9.32 4.12
CA THR A 90 16.66 9.76 2.89
C THR A 90 17.17 9.01 1.67
N MET A 91 18.50 8.97 1.49
CA MET A 91 19.11 8.35 0.32
C MET A 91 18.93 6.84 0.31
N LYS A 92 18.97 6.20 1.48
CA LYS A 92 18.71 4.76 1.64
C LYS A 92 17.27 4.42 1.26
N ALA A 93 16.28 5.17 1.75
CA ALA A 93 14.88 4.97 1.41
C ALA A 93 14.59 5.24 -0.08
N ALA A 94 15.18 6.30 -0.63
CA ALA A 94 15.04 6.64 -2.05
C ALA A 94 15.69 5.61 -2.97
N LEU A 95 16.82 5.02 -2.57
CA LEU A 95 17.46 3.94 -3.31
C LEU A 95 16.59 2.69 -3.31
N HIS A 96 16.05 2.31 -2.16
CA HIS A 96 15.16 1.17 -2.04
C HIS A 96 13.89 1.36 -2.90
N ALA A 97 13.32 2.57 -2.94
CA ALA A 97 12.18 2.88 -3.80
C ALA A 97 12.50 2.77 -5.30
N LYS A 98 13.76 3.00 -5.71
CA LYS A 98 14.21 2.92 -7.11
C LYS A 98 14.44 1.48 -7.58
N GLU A 99 14.74 0.58 -6.66
CA GLU A 99 15.01 -0.83 -6.95
C GLU A 99 13.74 -1.68 -7.13
N LEU A 100 12.57 -1.11 -6.82
CA LEU A 100 11.23 -1.73 -6.93
C LEU A 100 10.53 -1.41 -8.26
#